data_AF-A0A3E0N0V6-F1
#
_entry.id   AF-A0A3E0N0V6-F1
#
_cell.length_a   1.000
_cell.length_b   1.000
_cell.length_c   1.000
_cell.angle_alpha   90.00
_cell.angle_beta   90.00
_cell.angle_gamma   90.00
#
_symmetry.space_group_name_H-M   'P 1'
#
loop_
_entity.id
_entity.type
_entity.pdbx_description
1 polymer ?
#
loop_
_entity_poly.entity_id
_entity_poly.type
_entity_poly.pdbx_seq_one_letter_code
_entity_poly.pdbx_strand_id
1 'polypeptide(L)'
;AFVHVEDAAQRFIAGAAKSYEGAHVFDMNGTPASVDHVLDLVRGHASSVALTVSGEPMPFPADDDDGALDALLQIETYRSIDRGVQDTMAAFEAARSRGISLDALFSQIMEKHA
;
A
#
# COMPACT_ATOMS: atom_id res chain seq x y z
N ALA A 1 -8.49 2.13 -5.05
CA ALA A 1 -7.94 0.79 -4.74
C ALA A 1 -6.57 0.96 -4.07
N PHE A 2 -5.98 -0.11 -3.54
CA PHE A 2 -4.76 -0.05 -2.72
C PHE A 2 -3.66 -0.92 -3.33
N VAL A 3 -2.42 -0.41 -3.33
CA VAL A 3 -1.23 -1.17 -3.73
C VAL A 3 -0.30 -1.26 -2.52
N HIS A 4 0.04 -2.48 -2.11
CA HIS A 4 1.07 -2.66 -1.08
C HIS A 4 2.45 -2.30 -1.63
N VAL A 5 3.30 -1.70 -0.79
CA VAL A 5 4.59 -1.12 -1.23
C VAL A 5 5.51 -2.14 -1.90
N GLU A 6 5.51 -3.39 -1.44
CA GLU A 6 6.33 -4.45 -2.06
C GLU A 6 5.84 -4.81 -3.47
N ASP A 7 4.52 -4.83 -3.69
CA ASP A 7 3.94 -5.13 -5.01
C ASP A 7 4.23 -4.02 -6.01
N ALA A 8 4.24 -2.76 -5.54
CA ALA A 8 4.67 -1.62 -6.34
C ALA A 8 6.16 -1.72 -6.68
N ALA A 9 7.01 -2.03 -5.70
CA ALA A 9 8.44 -2.17 -5.91
C ALA A 9 8.77 -3.30 -6.89
N GLN A 10 8.11 -4.46 -6.77
CA GLN A 10 8.27 -5.59 -7.69
C GLN A 10 7.95 -5.18 -9.14
N ARG A 11 6.82 -4.51 -9.37
CA ARG A 11 6.42 -4.01 -10.70
C ARG A 11 7.43 -3.02 -11.26
N PHE A 12 7.87 -2.08 -10.45
CA PHE A 12 8.86 -1.09 -10.85
C PHE A 12 10.20 -1.75 -11.26
N ILE A 13 10.71 -2.66 -10.42
CA ILE A 13 11.96 -3.37 -10.69
C ILE A 13 11.83 -4.25 -11.95
N ALA A 14 10.74 -5.01 -12.08
CA ALA A 14 10.53 -5.88 -13.24
C ALA A 14 10.37 -5.09 -14.56
N GLY A 15 9.70 -3.93 -14.51
CA GLY A 15 9.59 -3.02 -15.64
C GLY A 15 10.95 -2.44 -16.04
N ALA A 16 11.79 -2.05 -15.09
CA ALA A 16 13.11 -1.50 -15.36
C ALA A 16 14.15 -2.57 -15.76
N ALA A 17 13.94 -3.84 -15.41
CA ALA A 17 14.90 -4.92 -15.62
C ALA A 17 14.93 -5.48 -17.05
N LYS A 18 13.99 -5.10 -17.92
CA LYS A 18 13.87 -5.61 -19.30
C LYS A 18 13.58 -4.46 -20.26
N SER A 19 13.93 -4.65 -21.52
CA SER A 19 13.51 -3.75 -22.60
C SER A 19 12.25 -4.28 -23.26
N TYR A 20 11.37 -3.36 -23.65
CA TYR A 20 10.11 -3.64 -24.34
C TYR A 20 10.03 -2.81 -25.62
N GLU A 21 9.30 -3.31 -26.61
CA GLU A 21 9.07 -2.58 -27.85
C GLU A 21 7.93 -1.57 -27.64
N GLY A 22 8.19 -0.28 -27.90
CA GLY A 22 7.20 0.79 -27.76
C GLY A 22 7.20 1.46 -26.37
N ALA A 23 6.20 2.30 -26.13
CA ALA A 23 6.03 3.09 -24.91
C ALA A 23 4.70 2.72 -24.25
N HIS A 24 4.68 1.56 -23.59
CA HIS A 24 3.49 1.08 -22.89
C HIS A 24 3.21 1.92 -21.64
N VAL A 25 1.93 2.15 -21.37
CA VAL A 25 1.44 2.81 -20.16
C VAL A 25 0.42 1.87 -19.55
N PHE A 26 0.54 1.65 -18.24
CA PHE A 26 -0.36 0.83 -17.47
C PHE A 26 -0.73 1.57 -16.19
N ASP A 27 -1.97 1.42 -15.77
CA ASP A 27 -2.38 1.81 -14.43
C ASP A 27 -1.97 0.74 -13.43
N MET A 28 -1.73 1.16 -12.19
CA MET A 28 -1.49 0.26 -11.06
C MET A 28 -2.68 0.36 -10.11
N ASN A 29 -3.82 -0.18 -10.54
CA ASN A 29 -5.06 -0.05 -9.80
C ASN A 29 -5.00 -0.84 -8.49
N GLY A 30 -4.27 -1.96 -8.46
CA GLY A 30 -4.05 -2.70 -7.22
C GLY A 30 -5.30 -3.45 -6.79
N THR A 31 -5.51 -3.57 -5.47
CA THR A 31 -6.63 -4.32 -4.90
C THR A 31 -7.77 -3.37 -4.48
N PRO A 32 -8.98 -3.50 -5.06
CA PRO A 32 -10.13 -2.71 -4.67
C PRO A 32 -10.53 -2.93 -3.20
N ALA A 33 -10.73 -1.84 -2.46
CA ALA A 33 -11.29 -1.84 -1.11
C ALA A 33 -11.82 -0.45 -0.75
N SER A 34 -12.77 -0.39 0.19
CA SER A 34 -13.19 0.86 0.81
C SER A 34 -12.28 1.22 2.00
N VAL A 35 -12.28 2.50 2.37
CA VAL A 35 -11.60 2.95 3.60
C VAL A 35 -12.20 2.27 4.83
N ASP A 36 -13.53 2.12 4.88
CA ASP A 36 -14.21 1.40 5.97
C ASP A 36 -13.68 -0.02 6.16
N HIS A 37 -13.51 -0.76 5.05
CA HIS A 37 -12.98 -2.12 5.10
C HIS A 37 -11.54 -2.14 5.65
N VAL A 38 -10.69 -1.21 5.21
CA VAL A 38 -9.33 -1.08 5.76
C VAL A 38 -9.35 -0.79 7.26
N LEU A 39 -10.25 0.09 7.73
CA LEU A 39 -10.38 0.39 9.16
C LEU A 39 -10.84 -0.82 9.95
N ASP A 40 -11.76 -1.64 9.44
CA ASP A 40 -12.18 -2.87 10.10
C ASP A 40 -11.02 -3.87 10.24
N LEU A 41 -10.20 -4.02 9.20
CA LEU A 41 -8.98 -4.85 9.26
C LEU A 41 -7.98 -4.34 10.30
N VAL A 42 -7.80 -3.02 10.41
CA VAL A 42 -6.92 -2.42 11.42
C VAL A 42 -7.50 -2.61 12.83
N ARG A 43 -8.82 -2.44 13.03
CA ARG A 43 -9.49 -2.70 14.33
C ARG A 43 -9.29 -4.14 14.79
N GLY A 44 -9.29 -5.10 13.87
CA GLY A 44 -9.00 -6.50 14.16
C GLY A 44 -7.60 -6.73 14.76
N HIS A 45 -6.63 -5.87 14.43
CA HIS A 45 -5.26 -5.93 14.96
C HIS A 45 -5.05 -5.08 16.22
N ALA A 46 -5.81 -3.98 16.37
CA ALA A 46 -5.64 -3.02 17.46
C ALA A 46 -6.99 -2.57 18.03
N SER A 47 -7.68 -3.49 18.70
CA SER A 47 -9.07 -3.30 19.15
C SER A 47 -9.27 -2.19 20.19
N SER A 48 -8.21 -1.71 20.84
CA SER A 48 -8.26 -0.63 21.82
C SER A 48 -8.17 0.77 21.21
N VAL A 49 -7.98 0.89 19.89
CA VAL A 49 -7.78 2.18 19.22
C VAL A 49 -9.12 2.72 18.72
N ALA A 50 -9.40 3.99 19.04
CA ALA A 50 -10.55 4.71 18.48
C ALA A 50 -10.22 5.15 17.05
N LEU A 51 -10.84 4.52 16.06
CA LEU A 51 -10.72 4.87 14.64
C LEU A 51 -12.02 5.46 14.11
N THR A 52 -11.93 6.67 13.56
CA THR A 52 -13.05 7.39 12.93
C THR A 52 -12.72 7.68 11.47
N VAL A 53 -13.77 7.76 10.64
CA VAL A 53 -13.71 8.20 9.24
C VAL A 53 -14.80 9.23 9.02
N SER A 54 -14.51 10.26 8.24
CA SER A 54 -15.45 11.31 7.89
C SER A 54 -15.11 11.90 6.53
N GLY A 55 -16.09 12.59 5.93
CA GLY A 55 -15.96 13.17 4.59
C GLY A 55 -16.51 12.27 3.49
N GLU A 56 -16.62 12.83 2.30
CA GLU A 56 -17.07 12.12 1.11
C GLU A 56 -15.93 11.31 0.48
N PRO A 57 -16.23 10.18 -0.17
CA PRO A 57 -15.25 9.48 -1.00
C PRO A 57 -14.62 10.42 -2.04
N MET A 58 -13.33 10.24 -2.28
CA MET A 58 -12.67 10.99 -3.35
C MET A 58 -13.29 10.64 -4.71
N PRO A 59 -13.38 11.60 -5.66
CA PRO A 59 -13.99 11.38 -6.97
C PRO A 59 -13.04 10.62 -7.93
N PHE A 60 -12.36 9.60 -7.42
CA PHE A 60 -11.52 8.73 -8.22
C PHE A 60 -12.27 7.40 -8.45
N PRO A 61 -12.45 6.97 -9.70
CA PRO A 61 -13.04 5.67 -9.98
C PRO A 61 -12.16 4.58 -9.36
N ALA A 62 -12.78 3.66 -8.62
CA ALA A 62 -12.12 2.46 -8.13
C ALA A 62 -12.23 1.38 -9.19
N ASP A 63 -11.66 1.64 -10.36
CA ASP A 63 -11.65 0.68 -11.46
C ASP A 63 -10.89 -0.57 -11.03
N ASP A 64 -11.40 -1.73 -11.45
CA ASP A 64 -10.71 -2.99 -11.24
C ASP A 64 -9.39 -2.99 -12.00
N ASP A 65 -8.40 -3.69 -11.45
CA ASP A 65 -7.15 -3.94 -12.16
C ASP A 65 -7.40 -4.91 -13.33
N ASP A 66 -6.92 -4.55 -14.52
CA ASP A 66 -7.12 -5.35 -15.74
C ASP A 66 -6.05 -6.44 -15.92
N GLY A 67 -5.03 -6.48 -15.05
CA GLY A 67 -3.93 -7.43 -15.08
C GLY A 67 -2.96 -7.28 -16.26
N ALA A 68 -3.10 -6.25 -17.10
CA ALA A 68 -2.29 -6.11 -18.31
C ALA A 68 -0.80 -5.89 -17.97
N LEU A 69 -0.52 -5.11 -16.93
CA LEU A 69 0.84 -4.91 -16.43
C LEU A 69 1.46 -6.22 -15.94
N ASP A 70 0.71 -6.99 -15.16
CA ASP A 70 1.18 -8.24 -14.56
C ASP A 70 1.48 -9.29 -15.64
N ALA A 71 0.62 -9.33 -16.67
CA ALA A 71 0.83 -10.17 -17.84
C ALA A 71 2.09 -9.78 -18.62
N LEU A 72 2.35 -8.48 -18.84
CA LEU A 72 3.57 -8.02 -19.52
C LEU A 72 4.82 -8.38 -18.71
N LEU A 73 4.79 -8.14 -17.39
CA LEU A 73 5.94 -8.35 -16.50
C LEU A 73 6.15 -9.82 -16.13
N GLN A 74 5.14 -10.67 -16.34
CA GLN A 74 5.10 -12.08 -15.94
C GLN A 74 5.26 -12.26 -14.43
N ILE A 75 4.49 -11.49 -13.66
CA ILE A 75 4.51 -11.50 -12.19
C ILE A 75 3.12 -11.89 -11.65
N GLU A 76 3.06 -12.17 -10.36
CA GLU A 76 1.81 -12.46 -9.67
C GLU A 76 0.93 -11.21 -9.53
N THR A 77 -0.38 -11.46 -9.46
CA THR A 77 -1.39 -10.43 -9.19
C THR A 77 -1.13 -9.77 -7.84
N TYR A 78 -1.65 -8.55 -7.66
CA TYR A 78 -1.56 -7.82 -6.40
C TYR A 78 -2.01 -8.66 -5.18
N ARG A 79 -1.36 -8.44 -4.03
CA ARG A 79 -1.77 -9.09 -2.79
C ARG A 79 -3.17 -8.63 -2.37
N SER A 80 -3.90 -9.48 -1.64
CA SER A 80 -5.20 -9.10 -1.08
C SER A 80 -5.09 -7.96 -0.07
N ILE A 81 -6.18 -7.22 0.12
CA ILE A 81 -6.23 -6.11 1.08
C ILE A 81 -5.97 -6.60 2.51
N ASP A 82 -6.57 -7.73 2.90
CA ASP A 82 -6.36 -8.39 4.19
C ASP A 82 -4.89 -8.66 4.44
N ARG A 83 -4.22 -9.26 3.44
CA ARG A 83 -2.80 -9.61 3.55
C ARG A 83 -1.93 -8.36 3.61
N GLY A 84 -2.23 -7.35 2.80
CA GLY A 84 -1.49 -6.08 2.78
C GLY A 84 -1.58 -5.34 4.11
N VAL A 85 -2.76 -5.28 4.72
CA VAL A 85 -2.94 -4.69 6.04
C VAL A 85 -2.21 -5.52 7.11
N GLN A 86 -2.33 -6.85 7.08
CA GLN A 86 -1.62 -7.73 8.01
C GLN A 86 -0.10 -7.55 7.94
N ASP A 87 0.47 -7.57 6.73
CA ASP A 87 1.91 -7.40 6.50
C ASP A 87 2.38 -6.02 6.98
N THR A 88 1.60 -4.97 6.70
CA THR A 88 1.87 -3.60 7.17
C THR A 88 1.89 -3.52 8.69
N MET A 89 0.88 -4.08 9.37
CA MET A 89 0.80 -4.08 10.83
C MET A 89 1.98 -4.84 11.47
N ALA A 90 2.35 -5.98 10.89
CA ALA A 90 3.50 -6.76 11.33
C ALA A 90 4.81 -5.97 11.20
N ALA A 91 4.99 -5.20 10.12
CA ALA A 91 6.16 -4.36 9.91
C ALA A 91 6.28 -3.25 10.99
N PHE A 92 5.18 -2.59 11.34
CA PHE A 92 5.18 -1.59 12.42
C PHE A 92 5.48 -2.20 13.78
N GLU A 93 4.93 -3.37 14.09
CA GLU A 93 5.24 -4.07 15.34
C GLU A 93 6.71 -4.49 15.41
N ALA A 94 7.28 -4.98 14.30
CA ALA A 94 8.70 -5.30 14.21
C ALA A 94 9.60 -4.06 14.36
N ALA A 95 9.18 -2.90 13.83
CA ALA A 95 9.91 -1.65 14.03
C ALA A 95 9.87 -1.23 15.50
N ARG A 96 8.70 -1.31 16.14
CA ARG A 96 8.52 -0.99 17.56
C ARG A 96 9.37 -1.89 18.47
N SER A 97 9.42 -3.19 18.19
CA SER A 97 10.23 -4.13 18.98
C SER A 97 11.73 -3.87 18.87
N ARG A 98 12.17 -3.23 17.78
CA ARG A 98 13.55 -2.73 17.58
C ARG A 98 13.80 -1.37 18.25
N GLY A 99 12.82 -0.80 18.95
CA GLY A 99 12.93 0.49 19.61
C GLY A 99 12.76 1.70 18.68
N ILE A 100 12.24 1.50 17.46
CA ILE A 100 11.93 2.61 16.56
C ILE A 100 10.66 3.30 17.07
N SER A 101 10.76 4.60 17.37
CA SER A 101 9.64 5.44 17.74
C SER A 101 9.24 6.35 16.58
N LEU A 102 7.96 6.30 16.20
CA LEU A 102 7.40 7.19 15.18
C LEU A 102 7.43 8.65 15.64
N ASP A 103 7.18 8.92 16.92
CA ASP A 103 7.23 10.27 17.48
C ASP A 103 8.65 10.85 17.38
N ALA A 104 9.66 10.05 17.71
CA ALA A 104 11.05 10.48 17.60
C ALA A 104 11.47 10.75 16.14
N LEU A 105 11.03 9.89 15.21
CA LEU A 105 11.26 10.09 13.77
C LEU A 105 10.58 11.36 13.28
N PHE A 106 9.35 11.62 13.69
CA PHE A 106 8.62 12.83 13.32
C PHE A 106 9.32 14.10 13.82
N SER A 107 9.70 14.14 15.11
CA SER A 107 10.46 15.27 15.67
C SER A 107 11.76 15.52 14.90
N GLN A 108 12.52 14.47 14.59
CA GLN A 108 13.77 14.59 13.83
C GLN A 108 13.56 15.18 12.43
N ILE A 109 12.48 14.77 11.73
CA ILE A 109 12.15 15.30 10.39
C ILE A 109 11.77 16.78 10.50
N MET A 110 10.92 17.14 11.47
CA MET A 110 10.50 18.53 11.65
C MET A 110 11.66 19.46 12.00
N GLU A 111 12.59 19.03 12.86
CA GLU A 111 13.79 19.80 13.20
C GLU A 111 14.72 20.00 12.00
N LYS A 112 14.83 19.02 11.10
CA LYS A 112 15.68 19.10 9.90
C LYS A 112 15.13 20.06 8.83
N HIS A 113 13.83 20.35 8.86
CA HIS A 113 13.14 21.16 7.87
C HIS A 113 12.57 22.47 8.43
N ALA A 114 12.86 22.79 9.69
CA ALA A 114 12.62 24.10 10.32
C ALA A 114 13.84 25.01 10.16
#